data_AF-A0A2A6C9S5-F1
#
_entry.id   AF-A0A2A6C9S5-F1
#
_cell.length_a   1.000
_cell.length_b   1.000
_cell.length_c   1.000
_cell.angle_alpha   90.00
_cell.angle_beta   90.00
_cell.angle_gamma   90.00
#
_symmetry.space_group_name_H-M   'P 1'
#
loop_
_entity.id
_entity.type
_entity.pdbx_description
1 polymer ?
#
loop_
_entity_poly.entity_id
_entity_poly.type
_entity_poly.pdbx_seq_one_letter_code
_entity_poly.pdbx_strand_id
1 'polypeptide(L)'
;MLRRERVTPVENSDQSLNRRERSLPPLPFRNTFRENSSIRILFKCVLSNTILDVLSRRTGWEVATGEEWNFHWATREWMSTSFDRYKFTSRQFVNHFRNDFELTRKDNLIKNFKKMKRTLEKNKSKEFAKYSFMPASYVLPSEYHIFVEEFKKYPDNTIWIMKPVAGAQGRGIFLFRRLKHIQEWKKKDVTGCDAQPYVVQAYISRPYLIGGKKFDARIYVLVTSFRPLTAWVHREGFARFSHSRYTTDCVEDAFVHLTNVAIAKTAPDYDPEKGLKWSLNRLIRFYESSFSKQRVQEMISDLANLIVNSLKCVESLIIQDSHCFELYGYDVLFDEDLKPWLLEVNASPSLTASSQDDYRLKYRVLSHMLDIIDLEGKREGNEIHVGGFDQLINKGVIVERTRGPDPHNCFIPSVNLRLGEYHESKIK
;
A
#
# COMPACT_ATOMS: atom_id res chain seq x y z
N MET A 1 -97.57 -6.43 -27.89
CA MET A 1 -97.09 -5.24 -28.63
C MET A 1 -95.60 -5.46 -28.88
N LEU A 2 -95.01 -5.50 -30.07
CA LEU A 2 -95.41 -5.42 -31.48
C LEU A 2 -94.40 -6.29 -32.27
N ARG A 3 -94.94 -7.27 -33.01
CA ARG A 3 -94.52 -7.88 -34.31
C ARG A 3 -93.07 -7.72 -34.84
N ARG A 4 -92.43 -8.85 -35.17
CA ARG A 4 -92.12 -9.43 -36.52
C ARG A 4 -90.61 -9.26 -36.83
N GLU A 5 -89.87 -10.15 -37.51
CA GLU A 5 -90.18 -11.15 -38.53
C GLU A 5 -89.06 -12.22 -38.62
N ARG A 6 -89.36 -13.37 -39.24
CA ARG A 6 -88.47 -14.52 -39.50
C ARG A 6 -87.59 -14.28 -40.73
N VAL A 7 -86.40 -14.90 -40.80
CA VAL A 7 -85.87 -15.48 -42.06
C VAL A 7 -84.99 -16.71 -41.75
N THR A 8 -85.26 -17.80 -42.47
CA THR A 8 -84.41 -18.99 -42.73
C THR A 8 -84.37 -19.16 -44.26
N PRO A 9 -83.64 -20.12 -44.87
CA PRO A 9 -82.23 -20.58 -44.75
C PRO A 9 -81.53 -20.55 -46.15
N VAL A 10 -80.44 -21.31 -46.35
CA VAL A 10 -79.95 -22.00 -47.60
C VAL A 10 -78.50 -21.68 -48.03
N GLU A 11 -77.68 -22.73 -47.87
CA GLU A 11 -76.65 -23.36 -48.74
C GLU A 11 -75.55 -22.62 -49.54
N ASN A 12 -74.44 -23.38 -49.64
CA ASN A 12 -73.44 -23.46 -50.71
C ASN A 12 -72.43 -22.32 -50.85
N SER A 13 -71.15 -22.62 -50.63
CA SER A 13 -70.32 -23.23 -51.68
C SER A 13 -68.84 -23.24 -51.27
N ASP A 14 -68.18 -24.27 -51.75
CA ASP A 14 -66.78 -24.58 -51.62
C ASP A 14 -65.91 -23.67 -52.53
N GLN A 15 -64.59 -23.69 -52.29
CA GLN A 15 -63.50 -23.21 -53.16
C GLN A 15 -62.94 -21.78 -53.00
N SER A 16 -61.76 -21.78 -52.36
CA SER A 16 -60.46 -21.45 -52.97
C SER A 16 -59.74 -20.15 -52.57
N LEU A 17 -58.48 -20.41 -52.15
CA LEU A 17 -57.26 -19.66 -52.41
C LEU A 17 -56.85 -18.47 -51.52
N ASN A 18 -55.78 -18.78 -50.78
CA ASN A 18 -54.60 -17.93 -50.52
C ASN A 18 -54.76 -16.73 -49.59
N ARG A 19 -54.44 -16.93 -48.30
CA ARG A 19 -53.74 -15.93 -47.50
C ARG A 19 -52.78 -16.57 -46.49
N ARG A 20 -51.50 -16.34 -46.78
CA ARG A 20 -50.28 -16.51 -45.97
C ARG A 20 -50.52 -16.39 -44.45
N GLU A 21 -50.38 -17.50 -43.72
CA GLU A 21 -49.97 -17.45 -42.32
C GLU A 21 -48.45 -17.30 -42.25
N ARG A 22 -47.99 -16.21 -41.63
CA ARG A 22 -46.58 -16.00 -41.31
C ARG A 22 -46.23 -16.90 -40.13
N SER A 23 -45.49 -17.96 -40.38
CA SER A 23 -44.78 -18.72 -39.35
C SER A 23 -43.80 -17.80 -38.61
N LEU A 24 -43.97 -17.66 -37.29
CA LEU A 24 -42.98 -17.04 -36.42
C LEU A 24 -41.67 -17.86 -36.49
N PRO A 25 -40.49 -17.23 -36.58
CA PRO A 25 -39.23 -17.97 -36.59
C PRO A 25 -39.01 -18.64 -35.22
N PRO A 26 -38.41 -19.83 -35.17
CA PRO A 26 -38.06 -20.45 -33.90
C PRO A 26 -37.05 -19.56 -33.18
N LEU A 27 -37.28 -19.34 -31.87
CA LEU A 27 -36.35 -18.66 -30.98
C LEU A 27 -34.96 -19.29 -31.13
N PRO A 28 -33.89 -18.50 -31.32
CA PRO A 28 -32.56 -19.08 -31.36
C PRO A 28 -32.27 -19.65 -29.97
N PHE A 29 -32.16 -20.97 -29.89
CA PHE A 29 -31.42 -21.65 -28.82
C PHE A 29 -30.05 -20.98 -28.75
N ARG A 30 -29.88 -20.10 -27.75
CA ARG A 30 -28.61 -19.44 -27.49
C ARG A 30 -27.70 -20.42 -26.75
N ASN A 31 -27.34 -21.51 -27.43
CA ASN A 31 -26.08 -22.19 -27.17
C ASN A 31 -24.98 -21.31 -27.77
N THR A 32 -24.68 -20.21 -27.09
CA THR A 32 -23.33 -19.65 -27.16
C THR A 32 -22.63 -20.16 -25.91
N PHE A 33 -22.00 -21.33 -26.03
CA PHE A 33 -20.74 -21.52 -25.35
C PHE A 33 -19.94 -20.25 -25.64
N ARG A 34 -19.75 -19.38 -24.64
CA ARG A 34 -18.63 -18.45 -24.70
C ARG A 34 -17.42 -19.37 -24.73
N GLU A 35 -16.89 -19.63 -25.92
CA GLU A 35 -15.48 -19.90 -26.04
C GLU A 35 -14.81 -18.73 -25.30
N ASN A 36 -14.32 -19.00 -24.10
CA ASN A 36 -13.36 -18.14 -23.44
C ASN A 36 -12.17 -18.11 -24.38
N SER A 37 -12.14 -17.17 -25.32
CA SER A 37 -10.88 -16.68 -25.84
C SER A 37 -10.13 -16.18 -24.61
N SER A 38 -9.24 -17.02 -24.09
CA SER A 38 -8.38 -16.65 -22.98
C SER A 38 -7.69 -15.37 -23.39
N ILE A 39 -8.03 -14.25 -22.74
CA ILE A 39 -7.42 -12.96 -23.03
C ILE A 39 -5.93 -13.15 -22.83
N ARG A 40 -5.17 -13.13 -23.94
CA ARG A 40 -3.72 -13.28 -23.91
C ARG A 40 -3.13 -11.97 -23.41
N ILE A 41 -2.49 -12.00 -22.25
CA ILE A 41 -1.86 -10.84 -21.62
C ILE A 41 -0.36 -10.98 -21.79
N LEU A 42 0.25 -10.01 -22.46
CA LEU A 42 1.69 -9.97 -22.68
C LEU A 42 2.37 -9.12 -21.60
N PHE A 43 3.40 -9.65 -20.95
CA PHE A 43 4.13 -8.94 -19.90
C PHE A 43 5.62 -8.73 -20.20
N LYS A 44 6.17 -7.62 -19.69
CA LYS A 44 7.59 -7.29 -19.69
C LYS A 44 8.12 -7.20 -18.27
N CYS A 45 9.07 -8.05 -17.91
CA CYS A 45 9.76 -8.01 -16.63
C CYS A 45 11.23 -8.35 -16.83
N VAL A 46 12.13 -7.45 -16.41
CA VAL A 46 13.58 -7.66 -16.51
C VAL A 46 14.13 -8.38 -15.27
N LEU A 47 13.36 -8.43 -14.19
CA LEU A 47 13.80 -8.97 -12.91
C LEU A 47 13.65 -10.49 -12.87
N SER A 48 14.63 -11.19 -12.30
CA SER A 48 14.61 -12.64 -12.05
C SER A 48 14.30 -12.95 -10.58
N ASN A 49 13.13 -12.54 -10.10
CA ASN A 49 12.70 -12.77 -8.71
C ASN A 49 11.22 -13.20 -8.64
N THR A 50 10.63 -13.16 -7.44
CA THR A 50 9.22 -13.55 -7.18
C THR A 50 8.21 -12.84 -8.10
N ILE A 51 8.53 -11.67 -8.64
CA ILE A 51 7.68 -10.99 -9.62
C ILE A 51 7.56 -11.82 -10.90
N LEU A 52 8.69 -12.25 -11.46
CA LEU A 52 8.71 -13.08 -12.67
C LEU A 52 7.97 -14.39 -12.46
N ASP A 53 8.15 -15.02 -11.29
CA ASP A 53 7.43 -16.25 -10.95
C ASP A 53 5.92 -16.07 -10.96
N VAL A 54 5.42 -14.98 -10.35
CA VAL A 54 3.98 -14.68 -10.30
C VAL A 54 3.44 -14.42 -11.70
N LEU A 55 4.15 -13.63 -12.51
CA LEU A 55 3.74 -13.31 -13.87
C LEU A 55 3.73 -14.56 -14.77
N SER A 56 4.77 -15.41 -14.66
CA SER A 56 4.95 -16.59 -15.52
C SER A 56 4.01 -17.74 -15.16
N ARG A 57 3.58 -17.84 -13.88
CA ARG A 57 2.67 -18.89 -13.42
C ARG A 57 1.20 -18.50 -13.55
N ARG A 58 0.90 -17.25 -13.92
CA ARG A 58 -0.48 -16.78 -14.07
C ARG A 58 -1.06 -17.26 -15.40
N THR A 59 -2.22 -17.89 -15.34
CA THR A 59 -2.89 -18.43 -16.54
C THR A 59 -3.25 -17.34 -17.52
N GLY A 60 -2.88 -17.49 -18.80
CA GLY A 60 -3.14 -16.49 -19.85
C GLY A 60 -2.11 -15.37 -19.95
N TRP A 61 -1.05 -15.40 -19.13
CA TRP A 61 0.04 -14.43 -19.16
C TRP A 61 1.28 -15.02 -19.83
N GLU A 62 1.86 -14.27 -20.76
CA GLU A 62 3.03 -14.70 -21.54
C GLU A 62 4.06 -13.58 -21.63
N VAL A 63 5.35 -13.96 -21.74
CA VAL A 63 6.44 -12.98 -21.89
C VAL A 63 6.32 -12.30 -23.26
N ALA A 64 6.34 -10.97 -23.27
CA ALA A 64 6.37 -10.19 -24.50
C ALA A 64 7.74 -10.30 -25.19
N THR A 65 7.75 -10.71 -26.45
CA THR A 65 8.96 -10.83 -27.28
C THR A 65 9.22 -9.61 -28.18
N GLY A 66 8.28 -8.67 -28.25
CA GLY A 66 8.35 -7.49 -29.12
C GLY A 66 7.90 -6.19 -28.46
N GLU A 67 7.41 -5.26 -29.27
CA GLU A 67 6.93 -3.96 -28.78
C GLU A 67 5.51 -4.00 -28.22
N GLU A 68 4.74 -5.05 -28.51
CA GLU A 68 3.41 -5.28 -27.96
C GLU A 68 3.48 -5.87 -26.55
N TRP A 69 2.81 -5.24 -25.60
CA TRP A 69 2.68 -5.69 -24.22
C TRP A 69 1.46 -5.02 -23.57
N ASN A 70 0.95 -5.62 -22.50
CA ASN A 70 -0.16 -5.12 -21.68
C ASN A 70 0.31 -4.74 -20.28
N PHE A 71 1.29 -5.45 -19.73
CA PHE A 71 1.82 -5.18 -18.40
C PHE A 71 3.34 -5.07 -18.43
N HIS A 72 3.90 -3.95 -17.99
CA HIS A 72 5.35 -3.80 -17.86
C HIS A 72 5.72 -3.53 -16.41
N TRP A 73 6.42 -4.49 -15.81
CA TRP A 73 7.15 -4.23 -14.57
C TRP A 73 8.41 -3.42 -14.89
N ALA A 74 8.25 -2.11 -14.93
CA ALA A 74 9.26 -1.12 -15.26
C ALA A 74 10.25 -0.90 -14.12
N THR A 75 11.50 -0.60 -14.47
CA THR A 75 12.48 -0.07 -13.54
C THR A 75 12.31 1.44 -13.39
N ARG A 76 12.83 2.03 -12.31
CA ARG A 76 12.85 3.50 -12.15
C ARG A 76 13.61 4.21 -13.27
N GLU A 77 14.67 3.59 -13.78
CA GLU A 77 15.44 4.11 -14.92
C GLU A 77 14.61 4.10 -16.21
N TRP A 78 13.81 3.06 -16.44
CA TRP A 78 12.89 3.05 -17.58
C TRP A 78 11.84 4.15 -17.45
N MET A 79 11.30 4.36 -16.25
CA MET A 79 10.35 5.44 -15.99
C MET A 79 10.92 6.84 -16.27
N SER A 80 12.20 7.09 -15.99
CA SER A 80 12.81 8.40 -16.22
C SER A 80 13.26 8.62 -17.67
N THR A 81 13.65 7.57 -18.39
CA THR A 81 14.25 7.68 -19.72
C THR A 81 13.27 7.47 -20.87
N SER A 82 12.28 6.60 -20.66
CA SER A 82 11.47 6.03 -21.73
C SER A 82 9.98 6.36 -21.62
N PHE A 83 9.44 6.52 -20.41
CA PHE A 83 8.01 6.71 -20.18
C PHE A 83 7.43 7.89 -21.00
N ASP A 84 8.03 9.07 -20.93
CA ASP A 84 7.52 10.27 -21.62
C ASP A 84 7.64 10.20 -23.16
N ARG A 85 8.48 9.29 -23.67
CA ARG A 85 8.64 9.04 -25.12
C ARG A 85 7.67 7.98 -25.63
N TYR A 86 7.08 7.20 -24.72
CA TYR A 86 6.23 6.07 -25.06
C TYR A 86 4.78 6.51 -25.26
N LYS A 87 4.16 6.04 -26.35
CA LYS A 87 2.72 6.25 -26.60
C LYS A 87 1.95 5.05 -26.12
N PHE A 88 1.34 5.18 -24.95
CA PHE A 88 0.55 4.10 -24.35
C PHE A 88 -0.76 3.88 -25.11
N THR A 89 -1.13 2.62 -25.29
CA THR A 89 -2.44 2.21 -25.79
C THR A 89 -3.37 1.87 -24.63
N SER A 90 -4.68 1.79 -24.92
CA SER A 90 -5.66 1.34 -23.94
C SER A 90 -5.31 -0.08 -23.47
N ARG A 91 -5.29 -0.31 -22.14
CA ARG A 91 -4.92 -1.57 -21.46
C ARG A 91 -3.41 -1.84 -21.34
N GLN A 92 -2.59 -0.81 -21.36
CA GLN A 92 -1.19 -0.90 -20.93
C GLN A 92 -1.02 -0.40 -19.50
N PHE A 93 -0.24 -1.12 -18.69
CA PHE A 93 0.04 -0.73 -17.31
C PHE A 93 1.51 -0.83 -16.93
N VAL A 94 1.97 0.11 -16.10
CA VAL A 94 3.28 0.14 -15.47
C VAL A 94 3.16 0.31 -13.96
N ASN A 95 4.08 -0.29 -13.22
CA ASN A 95 4.07 -0.37 -11.76
C ASN A 95 4.65 0.86 -11.03
N HIS A 96 4.66 2.02 -11.68
CA HIS A 96 5.20 3.25 -11.12
C HIS A 96 4.38 4.49 -11.46
N PHE A 97 4.15 5.36 -10.48
CA PHE A 97 3.69 6.73 -10.73
C PHE A 97 4.87 7.67 -10.98
N ARG A 98 4.62 8.73 -11.77
CA ARG A 98 5.56 9.85 -11.87
C ARG A 98 5.50 10.70 -10.59
N ASN A 99 6.65 11.23 -10.18
CA ASN A 99 6.81 11.94 -8.90
C ASN A 99 6.47 11.11 -7.65
N ASP A 100 6.61 9.77 -7.70
CA ASP A 100 6.45 8.90 -6.52
C ASP A 100 7.41 9.29 -5.37
N PHE A 101 8.52 9.93 -5.70
CA PHE A 101 9.51 10.47 -4.78
C PHE A 101 8.95 11.57 -3.86
N GLU A 102 7.78 12.15 -4.13
CA GLU A 102 7.09 13.07 -3.21
C GLU A 102 6.60 12.37 -1.94
N LEU A 103 6.32 11.07 -2.04
CA LEU A 103 5.92 10.22 -0.91
C LEU A 103 7.10 9.42 -0.36
N THR A 104 8.05 9.02 -1.22
CA THR A 104 9.03 7.99 -0.89
C THR A 104 10.40 8.53 -0.48
N ARG A 105 10.78 9.73 -0.93
CA ARG A 105 11.97 10.40 -0.40
C ARG A 105 11.66 11.03 0.96
N LYS A 106 12.59 10.86 1.90
CA LYS A 106 12.40 11.26 3.31
C LYS A 106 12.19 12.77 3.47
N ASP A 107 12.96 13.59 2.75
CA ASP A 107 12.85 15.05 2.76
C ASP A 107 11.50 15.55 2.22
N ASN A 108 11.06 15.02 1.09
CA ASN A 108 9.78 15.39 0.48
C ASN A 108 8.59 14.92 1.31
N LEU A 109 8.63 13.70 1.83
CA LEU A 109 7.61 13.19 2.76
C LEU A 109 7.43 14.15 3.95
N ILE A 110 8.54 14.57 4.56
CA ILE A 110 8.53 15.50 5.71
C ILE A 110 7.99 16.86 5.30
N LYS A 111 8.46 17.40 4.18
CA LYS A 111 8.02 18.69 3.64
C LYS A 111 6.51 18.70 3.36
N ASN A 112 6.00 17.66 2.70
CA ASN A 112 4.60 17.54 2.32
C ASN A 112 3.69 17.36 3.55
N PHE A 113 4.13 16.54 4.51
CA PHE A 113 3.46 16.40 5.80
C PHE A 113 3.39 17.73 6.56
N LYS A 114 4.52 18.43 6.72
CA LYS A 114 4.58 19.75 7.39
C LYS A 114 3.68 20.76 6.71
N LYS A 115 3.67 20.79 5.37
CA LYS A 115 2.82 21.68 4.57
C LYS A 115 1.34 21.42 4.84
N MET A 116 0.91 20.15 4.78
CA MET A 116 -0.48 19.78 5.04
C MET A 116 -0.90 20.14 6.47
N LYS A 117 -0.08 19.77 7.47
CA LYS A 117 -0.35 20.09 8.88
C LYS A 117 -0.50 21.59 9.12
N ARG A 118 0.43 22.41 8.62
CA ARG A 118 0.37 23.89 8.74
C ARG A 118 -0.86 24.48 8.06
N THR A 119 -1.28 23.95 6.91
CA THR A 119 -2.50 24.41 6.22
C THR A 119 -3.75 24.14 7.07
N LEU A 120 -3.85 22.95 7.67
CA LEU A 120 -4.98 22.60 8.53
C LEU A 120 -5.01 23.43 9.82
N GLU A 121 -3.84 23.67 10.42
CA GLU A 121 -3.71 24.56 11.59
C GLU A 121 -4.16 25.99 11.26
N LYS A 122 -3.72 26.55 10.13
CA LYS A 122 -4.15 27.88 9.66
C LYS A 122 -5.66 27.96 9.42
N ASN A 123 -6.25 26.89 8.88
CA ASN A 123 -7.67 26.79 8.63
C ASN A 123 -8.48 26.46 9.91
N LYS A 124 -7.85 26.38 11.10
CA LYS A 124 -8.45 26.00 12.39
C LYS A 124 -9.23 24.68 12.33
N SER A 125 -8.86 23.78 11.42
CA SER A 125 -9.52 22.50 11.27
C SER A 125 -9.06 21.56 12.38
N LYS A 126 -9.98 20.99 13.16
CA LYS A 126 -9.66 19.97 14.19
C LYS A 126 -8.95 18.74 13.62
N GLU A 127 -8.96 18.56 12.30
CA GLU A 127 -8.27 17.45 11.63
C GLU A 127 -6.74 17.52 11.72
N PHE A 128 -6.15 18.67 12.06
CA PHE A 128 -4.69 18.75 12.22
C PHE A 128 -4.16 17.74 13.27
N ALA A 129 -4.97 17.39 14.27
CA ALA A 129 -4.62 16.38 15.28
C ALA A 129 -4.40 14.98 14.69
N LYS A 130 -5.06 14.67 13.56
CA LYS A 130 -4.87 13.44 12.79
C LYS A 130 -3.50 13.38 12.10
N TYR A 131 -2.76 14.50 12.05
CA TYR A 131 -1.40 14.60 11.50
C TYR A 131 -0.36 14.61 12.64
N SER A 132 -0.45 13.60 13.52
CA SER A 132 0.45 13.38 14.65
C SER A 132 1.19 12.03 14.57
N PHE A 133 1.21 11.42 13.38
CA PHE A 133 1.78 10.10 13.10
C PHE A 133 3.26 10.11 12.66
N MET A 134 3.91 11.28 12.63
CA MET A 134 5.33 11.41 12.32
C MET A 134 6.03 12.23 13.43
N PRO A 135 7.19 11.77 13.94
CA PRO A 135 7.96 12.55 14.92
C PRO A 135 8.41 13.89 14.36
N ALA A 136 8.85 14.80 15.24
CA ALA A 136 9.46 16.06 14.82
C ALA A 136 10.68 15.77 13.92
N SER A 137 10.66 16.31 12.70
CA SER A 137 11.68 16.05 11.69
C SER A 137 12.13 17.35 11.03
N TYR A 138 13.39 17.41 10.62
CA TYR A 138 14.03 18.57 10.00
C TYR A 138 15.00 18.12 8.90
N VAL A 139 15.01 18.83 7.78
CA VAL A 139 15.91 18.56 6.65
C VAL A 139 17.15 19.45 6.77
N LEU A 140 18.33 18.85 6.86
CA LEU A 140 19.60 19.57 6.89
C LEU A 140 20.28 19.54 5.51
N PRO A 141 21.00 20.61 5.13
CA PRO A 141 21.33 21.80 5.94
C PRO A 141 20.25 22.90 5.98
N SER A 142 19.19 22.82 5.18
CA SER A 142 18.23 23.92 4.96
C SER A 142 17.44 24.36 6.21
N GLU A 143 17.06 23.43 7.09
CA GLU A 143 16.32 23.69 8.32
C GLU A 143 17.23 23.68 9.56
N TYR A 144 18.55 23.84 9.42
CA TYR A 144 19.49 23.73 10.54
C TYR A 144 19.17 24.67 11.70
N HIS A 145 18.98 25.97 11.41
CA HIS A 145 18.72 26.96 12.46
C HIS A 145 17.40 26.68 13.20
N ILE A 146 16.35 26.31 12.47
CA ILE A 146 15.04 25.92 13.02
C ILE A 146 15.21 24.68 13.91
N PHE A 147 15.99 23.69 13.46
CA PHE A 147 16.29 22.51 14.26
C PHE A 147 17.05 22.85 15.54
N VAL A 148 18.06 23.72 15.48
CA VAL A 148 18.82 24.13 16.68
C VAL A 148 17.93 24.83 17.71
N GLU A 149 17.01 25.69 17.27
CA GLU A 149 16.04 26.33 18.15
C GLU A 149 15.08 25.32 18.77
N GLU A 150 14.57 24.38 17.97
CA GLU A 150 13.68 23.35 18.49
C GLU A 150 14.41 22.42 19.46
N PHE A 151 15.63 21.99 19.14
CA PHE A 151 16.42 21.10 19.98
C PHE A 151 16.55 21.62 21.41
N LYS A 152 16.73 22.94 21.58
CA LYS A 152 16.84 23.58 22.91
C LYS A 152 15.57 23.49 23.76
N LYS A 153 14.41 23.22 23.16
CA LYS A 153 13.13 23.03 23.86
C LYS A 153 12.98 21.63 24.42
N TYR A 154 13.75 20.67 23.91
CA TYR A 154 13.71 19.29 24.35
C TYR A 154 14.64 19.08 25.55
N PRO A 155 14.34 18.13 26.46
CA PRO A 155 15.26 17.75 27.52
C PRO A 155 16.62 17.31 26.97
N ASP A 156 17.71 17.60 27.70
CA ASP A 156 19.10 17.35 27.28
C ASP A 156 19.42 15.88 26.94
N ASN A 157 18.61 14.93 27.44
CA ASN A 157 18.78 13.50 27.18
C ASN A 157 17.91 12.98 26.03
N THR A 158 17.25 13.88 25.29
CA THR A 158 16.42 13.49 24.13
C THR A 158 17.29 12.93 23.03
N ILE A 159 16.93 11.74 22.55
CA ILE A 159 17.65 11.06 21.48
C ILE A 159 17.09 11.53 20.14
N TRP A 160 17.97 11.82 19.21
CA TRP A 160 17.66 12.17 17.84
C TRP A 160 18.32 11.17 16.89
N ILE A 161 17.71 10.94 15.75
CA ILE A 161 18.22 10.05 14.70
C ILE A 161 18.47 10.84 13.43
N MET A 162 19.66 10.67 12.86
CA MET A 162 20.05 11.23 11.57
C MET A 162 20.03 10.15 10.51
N LYS A 163 19.41 10.45 9.37
CA LYS A 163 19.25 9.53 8.24
C LYS A 163 19.59 10.25 6.94
N PRO A 164 20.39 9.67 6.03
CA PRO A 164 20.61 10.26 4.71
C PRO A 164 19.29 10.32 3.93
N VAL A 165 19.04 11.40 3.19
CA VAL A 165 17.79 11.60 2.45
C VAL A 165 17.53 10.50 1.41
N ALA A 166 18.55 10.17 0.61
CA ALA A 166 18.50 9.13 -0.40
C ALA A 166 19.08 7.78 0.09
N GLY A 167 19.27 7.65 1.40
CA GLY A 167 19.85 6.45 2.01
C GLY A 167 18.83 5.30 2.11
N ALA A 168 19.33 4.08 1.94
CA ALA A 168 18.60 2.83 2.11
C ALA A 168 19.38 1.85 3.00
N GLN A 169 18.71 0.77 3.42
CA GLN A 169 19.32 -0.36 4.17
C GLN A 169 19.93 0.01 5.54
N GLY A 170 19.64 1.19 6.06
CA GLY A 170 20.16 1.67 7.34
C GLY A 170 21.59 2.22 7.29
N ARG A 171 22.20 2.33 6.09
CA ARG A 171 23.56 2.90 5.94
C ARG A 171 23.57 4.39 6.21
N GLY A 172 24.57 4.86 6.96
CA GLY A 172 24.73 6.27 7.33
C GLY A 172 23.75 6.77 8.39
N ILE A 173 22.96 5.87 8.99
CA ILE A 173 22.08 6.23 10.11
C ILE A 173 22.90 6.24 11.40
N PHE A 174 22.76 7.31 12.18
CA PHE A 174 23.35 7.40 13.51
C PHE A 174 22.41 8.13 14.47
N LEU A 175 22.54 7.84 15.76
CA LEU A 175 21.78 8.48 16.82
C LEU A 175 22.70 9.42 17.60
N PHE A 176 22.13 10.48 18.15
CA PHE A 176 22.88 11.43 18.97
C PHE A 176 21.98 12.06 20.04
N ARG A 177 22.60 12.53 21.11
CA ARG A 177 21.94 13.26 22.21
C ARG A 177 22.40 14.70 22.36
N ARG A 178 23.55 15.07 21.77
CA ARG A 178 24.18 16.39 21.92
C ARG A 178 24.42 17.01 20.56
N LEU A 179 24.15 18.32 20.40
CA LEU A 179 24.40 19.04 19.15
C LEU A 179 25.84 18.95 18.65
N LYS A 180 26.82 18.82 19.57
CA LYS A 180 28.24 18.73 19.21
C LYS A 180 28.50 17.60 18.20
N HIS A 181 27.77 16.48 18.28
CA HIS A 181 27.93 15.36 17.35
C HIS A 181 27.50 15.72 15.91
N ILE A 182 26.59 16.69 15.73
CA ILE A 182 26.18 17.17 14.39
C ILE A 182 27.18 18.19 13.84
N GLN A 183 27.89 18.93 14.70
CA GLN A 183 28.90 19.88 14.25
C GLN A 183 30.06 19.18 13.53
N GLU A 184 30.34 17.92 13.87
CA GLU A 184 31.31 17.07 13.16
C GLU A 184 30.81 16.64 11.78
N TRP A 185 29.52 16.33 11.63
CA TRP A 185 28.89 16.11 10.33
C TRP A 185 29.03 17.34 9.42
N LYS A 186 28.89 18.55 9.99
CA LYS A 186 29.08 19.81 9.25
C LYS A 186 30.53 20.02 8.78
N LYS A 187 31.52 19.43 9.46
CA LYS A 187 32.96 19.63 9.17
C LYS A 187 33.50 18.75 8.05
N LYS A 188 32.74 17.77 7.56
CA LYS A 188 33.14 16.89 6.46
C LYS A 188 32.49 17.33 5.14
N ASP A 189 33.14 18.28 4.46
CA ASP A 189 33.61 18.00 3.11
C ASP A 189 34.86 18.86 2.81
N VAL A 190 36.03 18.23 2.89
CA VAL A 190 37.32 18.85 2.54
C VAL A 190 37.45 18.99 1.00
N THR A 191 36.49 18.46 0.25
CA THR A 191 36.48 18.43 -1.22
C THR A 191 35.69 19.57 -1.88
N GLY A 192 35.07 20.47 -1.10
CA GLY A 192 34.26 21.56 -1.65
C GLY A 192 32.90 21.13 -2.22
N CYS A 193 32.50 19.87 -2.03
CA CYS A 193 31.13 19.42 -2.30
C CYS A 193 30.17 19.82 -1.18
N ASP A 194 28.93 20.17 -1.56
CA ASP A 194 27.86 20.47 -0.61
C ASP A 194 27.63 19.29 0.34
N ALA A 195 27.49 19.58 1.65
CA ALA A 195 27.19 18.56 2.65
C ALA A 195 25.98 17.72 2.22
N GLN A 196 26.15 16.39 2.17
CA GLN A 196 25.07 15.48 1.77
C GLN A 196 23.79 15.75 2.57
N PRO A 197 22.61 15.79 1.97
CA PRO A 197 21.38 16.15 2.68
C PRO A 197 20.96 15.03 3.64
N TYR A 198 20.65 15.41 4.88
CA TYR A 198 20.21 14.51 5.95
C TYR A 198 18.86 14.94 6.53
N VAL A 199 18.11 13.97 7.01
CA VAL A 199 16.95 14.19 7.86
C VAL A 199 17.36 13.94 9.30
N VAL A 200 17.14 14.94 10.15
CA VAL A 200 17.16 14.80 11.61
C VAL A 200 15.74 14.58 12.07
N GLN A 201 15.52 13.56 12.90
CA GLN A 201 14.19 13.23 13.41
C GLN A 201 14.27 12.88 14.90
N ALA A 202 13.27 13.28 15.68
CA ALA A 202 13.15 12.88 17.07
C ALA A 202 13.02 11.35 17.15
N TYR A 203 13.86 10.72 17.96
CA TYR A 203 13.87 9.27 18.06
C TYR A 203 12.74 8.80 18.98
N ILE A 204 12.01 7.77 18.54
CA ILE A 204 10.97 7.13 19.36
C ILE A 204 11.69 6.24 20.38
N SER A 205 11.88 6.77 21.59
CA SER A 205 12.66 6.16 22.68
C SER A 205 11.88 5.12 23.49
N ARG A 206 10.56 5.07 23.34
CA ARG A 206 9.69 4.08 24.01
C ARG A 206 8.89 3.28 22.98
N PRO A 207 9.56 2.50 22.11
CA PRO A 207 8.87 1.60 21.19
C PRO A 207 8.19 0.46 21.98
N TYR A 208 7.12 -0.11 21.42
CA TYR A 208 6.61 -1.37 21.94
C TYR A 208 7.66 -2.48 21.73
N LEU A 209 7.88 -3.30 22.75
CA LEU A 209 8.88 -4.35 22.74
C LEU A 209 8.23 -5.72 22.88
N ILE A 210 8.69 -6.68 22.08
CA ILE A 210 8.28 -8.08 22.21
C ILE A 210 9.51 -8.88 22.57
N GLY A 211 9.48 -9.56 23.72
CA GLY A 211 10.65 -10.27 24.25
C GLY A 211 11.85 -9.35 24.50
N GLY A 212 11.61 -8.06 24.78
CA GLY A 212 12.64 -7.04 24.95
C GLY A 212 13.33 -6.59 23.66
N LYS A 213 12.83 -6.97 22.48
CA LYS A 213 13.37 -6.54 21.18
C LYS A 213 12.47 -5.49 20.53
N LYS A 214 13.11 -4.52 19.87
CA LYS A 214 12.43 -3.51 19.05
C LYS A 214 12.05 -4.15 17.71
N PHE A 215 10.96 -3.69 17.09
CA PHE A 215 10.60 -4.13 15.75
C PHE A 215 9.89 -3.02 14.98
N ASP A 216 9.96 -3.06 13.66
CA ASP A 216 9.10 -2.28 12.77
C ASP A 216 8.17 -3.22 11.98
N ALA A 217 7.02 -2.73 11.53
CA ALA A 217 6.09 -3.46 10.68
C ALA A 217 6.12 -2.94 9.24
N ARG A 218 6.31 -3.85 8.29
CA ARG A 218 6.13 -3.64 6.85
C ARG A 218 4.68 -3.94 6.48
N ILE A 219 4.00 -2.93 5.95
CA ILE A 219 2.64 -3.01 5.42
C ILE A 219 2.64 -2.70 3.93
N TYR A 220 1.90 -3.47 3.14
CA TYR A 220 1.79 -3.26 1.70
C TYR A 220 0.54 -2.45 1.35
N VAL A 221 0.74 -1.34 0.64
CA VAL A 221 -0.34 -0.43 0.22
C VAL A 221 -0.27 -0.27 -1.29
N LEU A 222 -1.33 -0.65 -1.99
CA LEU A 222 -1.46 -0.51 -3.44
C LEU A 222 -2.30 0.73 -3.76
N VAL A 223 -1.75 1.64 -4.56
CA VAL A 223 -2.48 2.79 -5.09
C VAL A 223 -2.71 2.56 -6.57
N THR A 224 -3.97 2.58 -7.00
CA THR A 224 -4.36 2.38 -8.41
C THR A 224 -4.67 3.71 -9.11
N SER A 225 -4.92 4.78 -8.35
CA SER A 225 -5.09 6.12 -8.87
C SER A 225 -4.89 7.14 -7.75
N PHE A 226 -4.29 8.28 -8.06
CA PHE A 226 -4.28 9.48 -7.23
C PHE A 226 -5.37 10.49 -7.62
N ARG A 227 -5.98 10.36 -8.82
CA ARG A 227 -7.08 11.24 -9.24
C ARG A 227 -8.16 10.45 -9.98
N PRO A 228 -9.30 10.14 -9.33
CA PRO A 228 -9.55 10.31 -7.88
C PRO A 228 -8.79 9.25 -7.05
N LEU A 229 -8.32 9.61 -5.85
CA LEU A 229 -7.50 8.73 -5.00
C LEU A 229 -8.19 7.39 -4.72
N THR A 230 -7.54 6.28 -5.08
CA THR A 230 -8.01 4.92 -4.85
C THR A 230 -6.86 4.07 -4.33
N ALA A 231 -7.01 3.56 -3.11
CA ALA A 231 -5.94 2.88 -2.38
C ALA A 231 -6.45 1.65 -1.63
N TRP A 232 -5.59 0.64 -1.56
CA TRP A 232 -5.85 -0.67 -0.99
C TRP A 232 -4.73 -1.05 -0.05
N VAL A 233 -5.05 -1.76 1.03
CA VAL A 233 -4.05 -2.26 2.00
C VAL A 233 -4.12 -3.77 2.05
N HIS A 234 -2.97 -4.42 1.95
CA HIS A 234 -2.91 -5.88 2.05
C HIS A 234 -2.96 -6.31 3.52
N ARG A 235 -3.76 -7.34 3.84
CA ARG A 235 -3.91 -7.89 5.19
C ARG A 235 -2.66 -8.58 5.72
N GLU A 236 -1.82 -9.06 4.80
CA GLU A 236 -0.51 -9.61 5.13
C GLU A 236 0.60 -8.57 5.03
N GLY A 237 1.60 -8.77 5.87
CA GLY A 237 2.83 -8.00 5.97
C GLY A 237 3.76 -8.73 6.93
N PHE A 238 4.80 -8.08 7.41
CA PHE A 238 5.70 -8.69 8.39
C PHE A 238 6.30 -7.66 9.34
N ALA A 239 6.55 -8.07 10.58
CA ALA A 239 7.35 -7.33 11.53
C ALA A 239 8.81 -7.79 11.45
N ARG A 240 9.76 -6.85 11.45
CA ARG A 240 11.21 -7.09 11.48
C ARG A 240 11.76 -6.71 12.84
N PHE A 241 12.38 -7.66 13.52
CA PHE A 241 12.96 -7.44 14.85
C PHE A 241 14.40 -6.95 14.75
N SER A 242 14.80 -6.15 15.75
CA SER A 242 16.19 -5.84 16.03
C SER A 242 16.95 -7.12 16.37
N HIS A 243 18.24 -7.12 16.09
CA HIS A 243 19.08 -8.26 16.44
C HIS A 243 19.21 -8.39 17.96
N SER A 244 19.59 -7.29 18.62
CA SER A 244 19.82 -7.18 20.06
C SER A 244 18.57 -6.74 20.83
N ARG A 245 18.58 -6.96 22.15
CA ARG A 245 17.55 -6.40 23.05
C ARG A 245 17.66 -4.88 23.09
N TYR A 246 16.51 -4.22 23.18
CA TYR A 246 16.40 -2.78 23.20
C TYR A 246 16.92 -2.20 24.52
N THR A 247 17.84 -1.24 24.43
CA THR A 247 18.27 -0.38 25.53
C THR A 247 18.51 1.02 24.97
N THR A 248 18.29 2.05 25.77
CA THR A 248 18.66 3.42 25.40
C THR A 248 20.06 3.81 25.88
N ASP A 249 20.74 2.96 26.67
CA ASP A 249 22.01 3.28 27.31
C ASP A 249 23.13 3.49 26.29
N CYS A 250 23.19 2.61 25.27
CA CYS A 250 24.17 2.66 24.19
C CYS A 250 23.52 3.04 22.86
N VAL A 251 23.40 4.35 22.59
CA VAL A 251 22.77 4.87 21.35
C VAL A 251 23.58 4.60 20.08
N GLU A 252 24.85 4.26 20.22
CA GLU A 252 25.78 3.99 19.12
C GLU A 252 25.60 2.58 18.54
N ASP A 253 24.99 1.67 19.29
CA ASP A 253 24.77 0.30 18.84
C ASP A 253 23.61 0.23 17.82
N ALA A 254 23.99 0.15 16.55
CA ALA A 254 23.07 -0.02 15.44
C ALA A 254 22.22 -1.30 15.55
N PHE A 255 22.73 -2.39 16.14
CA PHE A 255 22.02 -3.67 16.27
C PHE A 255 20.83 -3.62 17.25
N VAL A 256 20.89 -2.68 18.20
CA VAL A 256 19.82 -2.41 19.18
C VAL A 256 18.73 -1.53 18.57
N HIS A 257 19.14 -0.53 17.78
CA HIS A 257 18.27 0.57 17.38
C HIS A 257 17.69 0.45 15.96
N LEU A 258 18.34 -0.31 15.08
CA LEU A 258 17.97 -0.49 13.67
C LEU A 258 17.52 -1.93 13.42
N THR A 259 16.38 -2.05 12.74
CA THR A 259 15.64 -3.31 12.50
C THR A 259 15.89 -3.86 11.08
N ASN A 260 16.74 -3.19 10.30
CA ASN A 260 17.06 -3.60 8.94
C ASN A 260 17.82 -4.93 8.92
N VAL A 261 17.33 -5.89 8.14
CA VAL A 261 17.99 -7.19 7.94
C VAL A 261 19.44 -7.05 7.46
N ALA A 262 19.75 -6.02 6.67
CA ALA A 262 21.11 -5.76 6.20
C ALA A 262 22.09 -5.50 7.36
N ILE A 263 21.62 -4.87 8.43
CA ILE A 263 22.40 -4.64 9.65
C ILE A 263 22.43 -5.92 10.48
N ALA A 264 21.30 -6.60 10.66
CA ALA A 264 21.29 -7.87 11.40
C ALA A 264 22.27 -8.90 10.81
N LYS A 265 22.39 -8.98 9.48
CA LYS A 265 23.34 -9.88 8.78
C LYS A 265 24.81 -9.61 9.06
N THR A 266 25.18 -8.40 9.49
CA THR A 266 26.56 -8.09 9.86
C THR A 266 26.88 -8.44 11.32
N ALA A 267 25.89 -8.94 12.08
CA ALA A 267 26.12 -9.39 13.44
C ALA A 267 26.88 -10.73 13.46
N PRO A 268 27.86 -10.89 14.37
CA PRO A 268 28.71 -12.09 14.42
C PRO A 268 27.93 -13.38 14.76
N ASP A 269 26.80 -13.27 15.43
CA ASP A 269 25.92 -14.36 15.85
C ASP A 269 24.59 -14.40 15.06
N TYR A 270 24.57 -13.80 13.86
CA TYR A 270 23.40 -13.81 13.00
C TYR A 270 23.04 -15.24 12.60
N ASP A 271 21.84 -15.65 12.99
CA ASP A 271 21.27 -16.93 12.63
C ASP A 271 20.02 -16.69 11.76
N PRO A 272 20.04 -17.09 10.47
CA PRO A 272 18.88 -17.00 9.58
C PRO A 272 17.64 -17.73 10.12
N GLU A 273 17.83 -18.78 10.92
CA GLU A 273 16.76 -19.64 11.46
C GLU A 273 16.14 -19.08 12.75
N LYS A 274 16.84 -18.19 13.48
CA LYS A 274 16.31 -17.53 14.70
C LYS A 274 15.10 -16.61 14.43
N GLY A 275 14.69 -16.45 13.17
CA GLY A 275 13.38 -15.89 12.83
C GLY A 275 13.17 -14.48 13.36
N LEU A 276 13.99 -13.52 12.94
CA LEU A 276 13.80 -12.08 13.22
C LEU A 276 12.62 -11.46 12.45
N LYS A 277 11.67 -12.29 11.99
CA LYS A 277 10.49 -11.88 11.26
C LYS A 277 9.25 -12.56 11.80
N TRP A 278 8.23 -11.78 12.12
CA TRP A 278 6.88 -12.29 12.35
C TRP A 278 5.99 -11.91 11.18
N SER A 279 5.07 -12.80 10.79
CA SER A 279 3.97 -12.38 9.92
C SER A 279 3.10 -11.35 10.66
N LEU A 280 2.50 -10.43 9.91
CA LEU A 280 1.61 -9.44 10.48
C LEU A 280 0.40 -10.10 11.16
N ASN A 281 -0.10 -11.22 10.63
CA ASN A 281 -1.12 -12.04 11.27
C ASN A 281 -0.69 -12.50 12.67
N ARG A 282 0.53 -13.02 12.81
CA ARG A 282 1.07 -13.42 14.12
C ARG A 282 1.17 -12.24 15.08
N LEU A 283 1.59 -11.06 14.58
CA LEU A 283 1.65 -9.84 15.39
C LEU A 283 0.27 -9.39 15.88
N ILE A 284 -0.73 -9.35 14.99
CA ILE A 284 -2.10 -8.95 15.35
C ILE A 284 -2.70 -9.92 16.37
N ARG A 285 -2.56 -11.24 16.17
CA ARG A 285 -3.01 -12.24 17.15
C ARG A 285 -2.34 -12.07 18.52
N PHE A 286 -1.05 -11.72 18.53
CA PHE A 286 -0.35 -11.42 19.77
C PHE A 286 -0.90 -10.17 20.47
N TYR A 287 -1.29 -9.15 19.72
CA TYR A 287 -1.96 -7.98 20.31
C TYR A 287 -3.36 -8.33 20.83
N GLU A 288 -4.14 -9.11 20.08
CA GLU A 288 -5.47 -9.58 20.52
C GLU A 288 -5.42 -10.42 21.78
N SER A 289 -4.33 -11.18 22.01
CA SER A 289 -4.14 -11.93 23.26
C SER A 289 -3.61 -11.09 24.42
N SER A 290 -2.95 -9.95 24.13
CA SER A 290 -2.24 -9.15 25.14
C SER A 290 -3.00 -7.88 25.56
N PHE A 291 -3.92 -7.40 24.72
CA PHE A 291 -4.63 -6.14 24.92
C PHE A 291 -6.15 -6.32 24.79
N SER A 292 -6.91 -5.33 25.26
CA SER A 292 -8.36 -5.32 25.06
C SER A 292 -8.69 -5.21 23.56
N LYS A 293 -9.79 -5.85 23.15
CA LYS A 293 -10.29 -5.78 21.77
C LYS A 293 -10.46 -4.34 21.28
N GLN A 294 -10.93 -3.45 22.16
CA GLN A 294 -11.07 -2.03 21.85
C GLN A 294 -9.73 -1.38 21.53
N ARG A 295 -8.68 -1.63 22.33
CA ARG A 295 -7.36 -1.00 22.09
C ARG A 295 -6.74 -1.45 20.77
N VAL A 296 -6.88 -2.73 20.43
CA VAL A 296 -6.40 -3.27 19.15
C VAL A 296 -7.16 -2.64 17.97
N GLN A 297 -8.48 -2.44 18.10
CA GLN A 297 -9.28 -1.76 17.08
C GLN A 297 -8.88 -0.29 16.90
N GLU A 298 -8.61 0.43 17.99
CA GLU A 298 -8.09 1.80 17.96
C GLU A 298 -6.74 1.86 17.24
N MET A 299 -5.80 0.97 17.59
CA MET A 299 -4.50 0.86 16.93
C MET A 299 -4.64 0.63 15.42
N ILE A 300 -5.52 -0.27 14.99
CA ILE A 300 -5.77 -0.53 13.56
C ILE A 300 -6.39 0.70 12.88
N SER A 301 -7.30 1.40 13.55
CA SER A 301 -7.90 2.65 13.06
C SER A 301 -6.86 3.76 12.91
N ASP A 302 -5.98 3.93 13.91
CA ASP A 302 -4.89 4.90 13.87
C ASP A 302 -3.92 4.62 12.72
N LEU A 303 -3.66 3.33 12.45
CA LEU A 303 -2.82 2.90 11.34
C LEU A 303 -3.49 3.17 9.98
N ALA A 304 -4.78 2.89 9.86
CA ALA A 304 -5.56 3.24 8.68
C ALA A 304 -5.52 4.75 8.42
N ASN A 305 -5.76 5.56 9.45
CA ASN A 305 -5.71 7.02 9.39
C ASN A 305 -4.32 7.53 8.98
N LEU A 306 -3.24 6.92 9.52
CA LEU A 306 -1.88 7.22 9.13
C LEU A 306 -1.67 7.04 7.62
N ILE A 307 -2.10 5.90 7.05
CA ILE A 307 -1.97 5.59 5.62
C ILE A 307 -2.82 6.54 4.77
N VAL A 308 -4.08 6.78 5.16
CA VAL A 308 -4.96 7.71 4.42
C VAL A 308 -4.37 9.11 4.40
N ASN A 309 -3.96 9.62 5.56
CA ASN A 309 -3.48 10.99 5.68
C ASN A 309 -2.11 11.18 5.01
N SER A 310 -1.23 10.17 5.00
CA SER A 310 0.03 10.23 4.25
C SER A 310 -0.20 10.30 2.74
N LEU A 311 -1.18 9.55 2.21
CA LEU A 311 -1.54 9.61 0.79
C LEU A 311 -2.18 10.95 0.41
N LYS A 312 -3.08 11.49 1.26
CA LYS A 312 -3.69 12.81 1.05
C LYS A 312 -2.66 13.95 1.01
N CYS A 313 -1.54 13.84 1.72
CA CYS A 313 -0.47 14.84 1.67
C CYS A 313 0.14 15.01 0.26
N VAL A 314 0.09 13.97 -0.57
CA VAL A 314 0.78 13.91 -1.87
C VAL A 314 -0.18 13.82 -3.06
N GLU A 315 -1.49 13.69 -2.82
CA GLU A 315 -2.53 13.51 -3.84
C GLU A 315 -2.48 14.58 -4.95
N SER A 316 -2.25 15.84 -4.58
CA SER A 316 -2.14 16.93 -5.56
C SER A 316 -0.77 17.06 -6.23
N LEU A 317 0.26 16.39 -5.70
CA LEU A 317 1.65 16.50 -6.15
C LEU A 317 2.07 15.38 -7.11
N ILE A 318 1.52 14.19 -6.91
CA ILE A 318 1.79 13.04 -7.77
C ILE A 318 1.13 13.26 -9.13
N ILE A 319 1.86 12.93 -10.19
CA ILE A 319 1.35 13.09 -11.55
C ILE A 319 0.57 11.83 -11.89
N GLN A 320 -0.77 11.96 -11.87
CA GLN A 320 -1.68 10.88 -12.22
C GLN A 320 -1.55 10.50 -13.70
N ASP A 321 -1.52 9.20 -13.96
CA ASP A 321 -1.66 8.59 -15.28
C ASP A 321 -2.49 7.30 -15.13
N SER A 322 -3.42 7.04 -16.05
CA SER A 322 -4.30 5.86 -16.00
C SER A 322 -3.57 4.54 -16.25
N HIS A 323 -2.38 4.59 -16.84
CA HIS A 323 -1.54 3.43 -17.09
C HIS A 323 -0.65 3.11 -15.88
N CYS A 324 -0.66 3.93 -14.83
CA CYS A 324 0.22 3.77 -13.67
C CYS A 324 -0.54 3.23 -12.46
N PHE A 325 0.12 2.34 -11.73
CA PHE A 325 -0.24 1.96 -10.37
C PHE A 325 1.04 1.82 -9.55
N GLU A 326 0.95 1.75 -8.23
CA GLU A 326 2.15 1.53 -7.41
C GLU A 326 1.85 0.73 -6.15
N LEU A 327 2.69 -0.28 -5.89
CA LEU A 327 2.74 -1.00 -4.62
C LEU A 327 3.81 -0.36 -3.71
N TYR A 328 3.36 0.29 -2.64
CA TYR A 328 4.21 0.86 -1.61
C TYR A 328 4.42 -0.11 -0.44
N GLY A 329 5.61 -0.06 0.15
CA GLY A 329 5.92 -0.67 1.44
C GLY A 329 6.02 0.40 2.53
N TYR A 330 5.05 0.44 3.43
CA TYR A 330 5.03 1.32 4.59
C TYR A 330 5.81 0.70 5.74
N ASP A 331 6.75 1.45 6.32
CA ASP A 331 7.50 1.06 7.51
C ASP A 331 6.93 1.81 8.71
N VAL A 332 6.31 1.06 9.62
CA VAL A 332 5.60 1.61 10.78
C VAL A 332 6.20 1.09 12.07
N LEU A 333 6.37 1.98 13.05
CA LEU A 333 6.76 1.64 14.42
C LEU A 333 5.57 1.84 15.36
N PHE A 334 5.34 0.90 16.27
CA PHE A 334 4.37 1.08 17.36
C PHE A 334 5.13 1.51 18.62
N ASP A 335 4.64 2.53 19.32
CA ASP A 335 5.16 2.89 20.65
C ASP A 335 4.51 2.06 21.76
N GLU A 336 4.98 2.24 23.00
CA GLU A 336 4.48 1.51 24.18
C GLU A 336 2.97 1.62 24.40
N ASP A 337 2.35 2.71 23.92
CA ASP A 337 0.92 2.92 23.98
C ASP A 337 0.18 2.21 22.83
N LEU A 338 0.89 1.61 21.86
CA LEU A 338 0.39 1.09 20.58
C LEU A 338 0.00 2.17 19.57
N LYS A 339 0.50 3.40 19.69
CA LYS A 339 0.32 4.40 18.65
C LYS A 339 1.26 4.10 17.47
N PRO A 340 0.74 4.07 16.23
CA PRO A 340 1.56 3.87 15.04
C PRO A 340 2.27 5.16 14.61
N TRP A 341 3.55 5.02 14.25
CA TRP A 341 4.42 6.07 13.74
C TRP A 341 4.99 5.70 12.38
N LEU A 342 4.88 6.59 11.40
CA LEU A 342 5.42 6.39 10.07
C LEU A 342 6.94 6.65 10.09
N LEU A 343 7.73 5.65 9.73
CA LEU A 343 9.18 5.77 9.60
C LEU A 343 9.61 6.17 8.20
N GLU A 344 9.09 5.47 7.18
CA GLU A 344 9.33 5.73 5.76
C GLU A 344 8.29 5.02 4.89
N VAL A 345 8.18 5.46 3.63
CA VAL A 345 7.40 4.79 2.59
C VAL A 345 8.35 4.42 1.45
N ASN A 346 8.39 3.15 1.09
CA ASN A 346 9.26 2.62 0.05
C ASN A 346 8.45 2.32 -1.21
N ALA A 347 8.78 2.95 -2.33
CA ALA A 347 8.28 2.55 -3.65
C ALA A 347 9.17 1.46 -4.22
N SER A 348 8.58 0.46 -4.87
CA SER A 348 9.24 -0.82 -5.18
C SER A 348 9.87 -1.46 -3.92
N PRO A 349 9.07 -1.88 -2.93
CA PRO A 349 9.59 -2.60 -1.77
C PRO A 349 10.35 -3.85 -2.22
N SER A 350 11.30 -4.33 -1.42
CA SER A 350 12.05 -5.55 -1.75
C SER A 350 11.11 -6.76 -1.86
N LEU A 351 10.97 -7.28 -3.06
CA LEU A 351 10.14 -8.43 -3.42
C LEU A 351 10.96 -9.70 -3.67
N THR A 352 12.27 -9.66 -3.46
CA THR A 352 13.11 -10.87 -3.46
C THR A 352 12.91 -11.63 -2.15
N ALA A 353 12.55 -12.90 -2.23
CA ALA A 353 12.33 -13.73 -1.05
C ALA A 353 13.63 -14.06 -0.32
N SER A 354 13.57 -14.01 1.01
CA SER A 354 14.68 -14.39 1.91
C SER A 354 14.46 -15.73 2.61
N SER A 355 13.23 -16.23 2.61
CA SER A 355 12.83 -17.53 3.13
C SER A 355 11.61 -18.02 2.36
N GLN A 356 11.23 -19.29 2.54
CA GLN A 356 10.04 -19.85 1.87
C GLN A 356 8.75 -19.15 2.30
N ASP A 357 8.62 -18.74 3.56
CA ASP A 357 7.44 -18.02 4.03
C ASP A 357 7.39 -16.58 3.50
N ASP A 358 8.55 -15.92 3.38
CA ASP A 358 8.67 -14.62 2.73
C ASP A 358 8.32 -14.70 1.24
N TYR A 359 8.71 -15.79 0.57
CA TYR A 359 8.31 -16.09 -0.81
C TYR A 359 6.79 -16.22 -0.93
N ARG A 360 6.16 -17.07 -0.10
CA ARG A 360 4.71 -17.30 -0.12
C ARG A 360 3.92 -16.02 0.10
N LEU A 361 4.34 -15.21 1.09
CA LEU A 361 3.72 -13.92 1.37
C LEU A 361 3.83 -12.98 0.17
N LYS A 362 5.03 -12.79 -0.37
CA LYS A 362 5.26 -11.89 -1.51
C LYS A 362 4.54 -12.35 -2.77
N TYR A 363 4.52 -13.65 -3.01
CA TYR A 363 3.77 -14.26 -4.11
C TYR A 363 2.27 -13.92 -4.00
N ARG A 364 1.67 -14.09 -2.81
CA ARG A 364 0.26 -13.73 -2.58
C ARG A 364 0.01 -12.23 -2.75
N VAL A 365 0.83 -11.37 -2.15
CA VAL A 365 0.72 -9.91 -2.30
C VAL A 365 0.72 -9.52 -3.78
N LEU A 366 1.65 -10.06 -4.57
CA LEU A 366 1.77 -9.77 -5.99
C LEU A 366 0.61 -10.35 -6.81
N SER A 367 0.19 -11.59 -6.52
CA SER A 367 -0.94 -12.21 -7.20
C SER A 367 -2.23 -11.41 -6.97
N HIS A 368 -2.53 -11.07 -5.72
CA HIS A 368 -3.71 -10.28 -5.37
C HIS A 368 -3.63 -8.85 -5.91
N MET A 369 -2.41 -8.30 -6.07
CA MET A 369 -2.21 -6.99 -6.70
C MET A 369 -2.65 -7.05 -8.17
N LEU A 370 -2.26 -8.10 -8.90
CA LEU A 370 -2.69 -8.30 -10.29
C LEU A 370 -4.21 -8.51 -10.39
N ASP A 371 -4.81 -9.19 -9.41
CA ASP A 371 -6.28 -9.32 -9.32
C ASP A 371 -6.97 -7.96 -9.15
N ILE A 372 -6.37 -7.01 -8.42
CA ILE A 372 -6.87 -5.63 -8.31
C ILE A 372 -6.75 -4.87 -9.63
N ILE A 373 -5.60 -4.96 -10.31
CA ILE A 373 -5.37 -4.27 -11.60
C ILE A 373 -6.32 -4.80 -12.68
N ASP A 374 -6.65 -6.09 -12.61
CA ASP A 374 -7.71 -6.74 -13.39
C ASP A 374 -7.58 -6.60 -14.91
N LEU A 375 -6.38 -6.86 -15.43
CA LEU A 375 -6.14 -6.97 -16.88
C LEU A 375 -7.00 -8.07 -17.55
N GLU A 376 -7.52 -9.01 -16.76
CA GLU A 376 -8.33 -10.14 -17.20
C GLU A 376 -9.83 -9.81 -17.27
N GLY A 377 -10.27 -8.67 -16.71
CA GLY A 377 -11.67 -8.24 -16.70
C GLY A 377 -12.58 -9.16 -15.88
N LYS A 378 -12.06 -9.69 -14.76
CA LYS A 378 -12.78 -10.58 -13.84
C LYS A 378 -13.58 -9.82 -12.78
N ARG A 379 -13.29 -8.53 -12.55
CA ARG A 379 -13.93 -7.73 -11.51
C ARG A 379 -15.22 -7.08 -11.96
N GLU A 380 -16.15 -6.95 -11.02
CA GLU A 380 -17.39 -6.19 -11.15
C GLU A 380 -17.16 -4.69 -10.85
N GLY A 381 -16.10 -4.35 -10.10
CA GLY A 381 -15.70 -2.98 -9.79
C GLY A 381 -16.36 -2.35 -8.57
N ASN A 382 -17.23 -3.08 -7.88
CA ASN A 382 -17.87 -2.71 -6.61
C ASN A 382 -17.22 -3.39 -5.39
N GLU A 383 -16.21 -4.22 -5.59
CA GLU A 383 -15.61 -5.00 -4.51
C GLU A 383 -14.80 -4.10 -3.60
N ILE A 384 -15.01 -4.25 -2.29
CA ILE A 384 -14.20 -3.59 -1.25
C ILE A 384 -13.11 -4.52 -0.70
N HIS A 385 -13.08 -5.77 -1.18
CA HIS A 385 -12.12 -6.81 -0.82
C HIS A 385 -11.78 -7.63 -2.08
N VAL A 386 -10.51 -7.73 -2.43
CA VAL A 386 -10.05 -8.58 -3.54
C VAL A 386 -8.78 -9.29 -3.12
N GLY A 387 -8.81 -10.61 -3.11
CA GLY A 387 -7.74 -11.42 -2.53
C GLY A 387 -7.46 -10.99 -1.08
N GLY A 388 -6.21 -10.67 -0.79
CA GLY A 388 -5.77 -10.15 0.51
C GLY A 388 -5.82 -8.62 0.63
N PHE A 389 -6.29 -7.87 -0.36
CA PHE A 389 -6.39 -6.41 -0.31
C PHE A 389 -7.77 -5.94 0.17
N ASP A 390 -7.76 -5.01 1.13
CA ASP A 390 -8.94 -4.26 1.56
C ASP A 390 -8.91 -2.85 0.97
N GLN A 391 -10.01 -2.41 0.38
CA GLN A 391 -10.13 -1.06 -0.15
C GLN A 391 -10.23 -0.07 1.01
N LEU A 392 -9.28 0.87 1.08
CA LEU A 392 -9.19 1.90 2.10
C LEU A 392 -9.82 3.21 1.63
N ILE A 393 -9.57 3.55 0.36
CA ILE A 393 -10.07 4.76 -0.30
C ILE A 393 -10.63 4.36 -1.66
N ASN A 394 -11.86 4.76 -1.97
CA ASN A 394 -12.49 4.59 -3.26
C ASN A 394 -12.85 5.96 -3.83
N LYS A 395 -12.18 6.36 -4.91
CA LYS A 395 -12.43 7.63 -5.60
C LYS A 395 -12.48 8.85 -4.66
N GLY A 396 -11.52 8.93 -3.73
CA GLY A 396 -11.37 10.01 -2.75
C GLY A 396 -12.20 9.83 -1.47
N VAL A 397 -13.11 8.86 -1.41
CA VAL A 397 -13.95 8.58 -0.23
C VAL A 397 -13.31 7.47 0.60
N ILE A 398 -13.21 7.67 1.91
CA ILE A 398 -12.73 6.63 2.84
C ILE A 398 -13.79 5.54 2.92
N VAL A 399 -13.39 4.28 2.72
CA VAL A 399 -14.28 3.13 2.83
C VAL A 399 -14.38 2.71 4.29
N GLU A 400 -15.58 2.76 4.84
CA GLU A 400 -15.87 2.31 6.20
C GLU A 400 -16.32 0.84 6.22
N ARG A 401 -16.12 0.16 7.36
CA ARG A 401 -16.69 -1.18 7.56
C ARG A 401 -18.22 -1.07 7.66
N THR A 402 -18.96 -1.61 6.68
CA THR A 402 -20.43 -1.77 6.77
C THR A 402 -20.80 -3.10 7.47
N ARG A 403 -21.85 -3.05 8.30
CA ARG A 403 -22.30 -4.11 9.24
C ARG A 403 -22.72 -5.42 8.56
N GLY A 404 -22.54 -6.54 9.28
CA GLY A 404 -23.55 -7.61 9.38
C GLY A 404 -24.59 -7.29 10.49
N PRO A 405 -25.76 -7.95 10.52
CA PRO A 405 -26.91 -7.51 11.31
C PRO A 405 -26.77 -7.88 12.79
N ASP A 406 -26.23 -6.99 13.61
CA ASP A 406 -26.34 -7.10 15.08
C ASP A 406 -26.74 -5.75 15.69
N PRO A 407 -27.98 -5.61 16.21
CA PRO A 407 -28.52 -4.33 16.66
C PRO A 407 -27.92 -3.80 17.97
N HIS A 408 -27.11 -4.55 18.72
CA HIS A 408 -26.69 -4.15 20.08
C HIS A 408 -25.37 -3.38 20.19
N ASN A 409 -24.63 -3.19 19.10
CA ASN A 409 -23.33 -2.51 19.14
C ASN A 409 -23.43 -1.08 18.60
N CYS A 410 -23.62 -0.09 19.48
CA CYS A 410 -23.45 1.32 19.17
C CYS A 410 -21.95 1.60 18.99
N PHE A 411 -21.41 1.49 17.77
CA PHE A 411 -19.97 1.65 17.50
C PHE A 411 -19.66 2.83 16.59
N ILE A 412 -18.52 3.45 16.90
CA ILE A 412 -17.83 4.52 16.17
C ILE A 412 -17.41 3.98 14.78
N PRO A 413 -17.58 4.74 13.67
CA PRO A 413 -17.17 4.31 12.34
C PRO A 413 -15.66 3.97 12.30
N SER A 414 -15.33 2.76 11.81
CA SER A 414 -13.94 2.30 11.66
C SER A 414 -13.61 2.05 10.19
N VAL A 415 -12.41 2.45 9.77
CA VAL A 415 -11.93 2.29 8.38
C VAL A 415 -11.85 0.80 7.98
N ASN A 416 -12.13 0.49 6.72
CA ASN A 416 -12.12 -0.88 6.17
C ASN A 416 -10.70 -1.47 6.07
N LEU A 417 -10.18 -1.93 7.20
CA LEU A 417 -8.85 -2.53 7.29
C LEU A 417 -8.88 -3.77 8.19
N ARG A 418 -8.67 -4.97 7.62
CA ARG A 418 -8.73 -6.26 8.34
C ARG A 418 -7.35 -6.90 8.48
N LEU A 419 -6.38 -6.12 8.95
CA LEU A 419 -5.00 -6.59 9.13
C LEU A 419 -4.96 -7.88 9.96
N GLY A 420 -4.25 -8.89 9.46
CA GLY A 420 -4.12 -10.17 10.15
C GLY A 420 -5.30 -11.14 10.02
N GLU A 421 -6.46 -10.72 9.51
CA GLU A 421 -7.60 -11.61 9.22
C GLU A 421 -7.40 -12.33 7.87
N TYR A 422 -6.50 -13.32 7.85
CA TYR A 422 -6.37 -14.24 6.73
C TYR A 422 -6.91 -15.61 7.12
N HIS A 423 -8.13 -15.93 6.66
CA HIS A 423 -8.56 -17.31 6.57
C HIS A 423 -7.97 -17.86 5.27
N GLU A 424 -7.08 -18.84 5.36
CA GLU A 424 -6.75 -19.68 4.22
C GLU A 424 -8.06 -20.32 3.74
N SER A 425 -8.72 -19.71 2.76
CA SER A 425 -9.65 -20.44 1.92
C SER A 425 -8.79 -21.52 1.27
N LYS A 426 -8.90 -22.76 1.77
CA LYS A 426 -8.27 -23.93 1.18
C LYS A 426 -8.54 -23.84 -0.32
N ILE A 427 -7.49 -23.57 -1.09
CA ILE A 427 -7.51 -23.70 -2.54
C ILE A 427 -7.83 -25.19 -2.75
N LYS A 428 -9.04 -25.47 -3.24
CA LYS A 428 -9.45 -26.81 -3.65
C LYS A 428 -8.79 -27.15 -4.97
#